data_AF-A0A2W0AKY0-F1
#
_entry.id   AF-A0A2W0AKY0-F1
#
_cell.length_a   1.000
_cell.length_b   1.000
_cell.length_c   1.000
_cell.angle_alpha   90.00
_cell.angle_beta   90.00
_cell.angle_gamma   90.00
#
_symmetry.space_group_name_H-M   'P 1'
#
loop_
_entity.id
_entity.type
_entity.pdbx_description
1 polymer ?
#
loop_
_entity_poly.entity_id
_entity_poly.type
_entity_poly.pdbx_seq_one_letter_code
_entity_poly.pdbx_strand_id
1 'polypeptide(L)'
;MSDIATRNRVNDQATVLIIADNADFARTITARWQAERVLPGFTLMSGDLCPGVNASAFDMAIVGDVRPGVLPSVLTILETTNKPVLFVARDAHTAATVRETHTRTLVLCQPEEALDALVLVATEALRGREALARARRAEQTAASNEGQATLGRYMLEMRHTLNDALTSMLGNSELLLAEPGALSAKSRDQLETIRHMAIRMHEILQRFSSLETELRYVEKQAEREARARSHGAADCL
;
A
#
# COMPACT_ATOMS: atom_id res chain seq x y z
N MET A 1 17.52 -13.12 12.06
CA MET A 1 17.35 -12.09 11.00
C MET A 1 15.86 -11.91 10.65
N SER A 2 15.03 -11.58 11.64
CA SER A 2 13.61 -11.28 11.44
C SER A 2 13.14 -10.38 12.58
N ASP A 3 13.68 -9.16 12.64
CA ASP A 3 13.33 -8.22 13.71
C ASP A 3 13.45 -6.74 13.30
N ILE A 4 13.26 -6.44 12.01
CA ILE A 4 13.30 -5.05 11.48
C ILE A 4 11.92 -4.59 11.00
N ALA A 5 10.93 -5.47 10.86
CA ALA A 5 9.61 -5.11 10.33
C ALA A 5 8.62 -4.57 11.39
N THR A 6 8.96 -4.59 12.68
CA THR A 6 7.99 -4.28 13.76
C THR A 6 8.33 -3.04 14.58
N ARG A 7 9.24 -2.17 14.08
CA ARG A 7 9.52 -0.85 14.64
C ARG A 7 9.30 0.25 13.61
N ASN A 8 8.03 0.56 13.33
CA ASN A 8 7.62 1.90 12.89
C ASN A 8 6.12 2.11 13.13
N ARG A 9 5.72 2.11 14.40
CA ARG A 9 4.52 2.83 14.87
C ARG A 9 4.94 4.12 15.58
N VAL A 10 5.82 4.90 14.96
CA VAL A 10 6.33 6.13 15.55
C VAL A 10 6.19 7.23 14.51
N ASN A 11 5.13 8.02 14.67
CA ASN A 11 4.76 9.23 13.90
C ASN A 11 3.95 9.04 12.59
N ASP A 12 2.78 8.40 12.67
CA ASP A 12 1.79 8.35 11.56
C ASP A 12 0.89 9.60 11.50
N GLN A 13 1.29 10.69 12.18
CA GLN A 13 0.59 11.96 12.08
C GLN A 13 1.05 12.66 10.80
N ALA A 14 0.09 12.93 9.91
CA ALA A 14 0.32 13.74 8.73
C ALA A 14 0.98 15.07 9.12
N THR A 15 1.94 15.54 8.31
CA THR A 15 2.65 16.80 8.58
C THR A 15 2.20 17.89 7.61
N VAL A 16 1.82 19.05 8.13
CA VAL A 16 1.44 20.24 7.34
C VAL A 16 2.58 21.26 7.38
N LEU A 17 3.08 21.62 6.20
CA LEU A 17 4.03 22.71 6.01
C LEU A 17 3.25 24.02 5.85
N ILE A 18 3.48 25.00 6.72
CA ILE A 18 2.90 26.34 6.60
C ILE A 18 4.00 27.29 6.13
N ILE A 19 3.80 27.90 4.95
CA ILE A 19 4.69 28.93 4.40
C ILE A 19 4.04 30.29 4.52
N ALA A 20 4.63 31.15 5.36
CA ALA A 20 4.17 32.51 5.60
C ALA A 20 5.31 33.40 6.06
N ASP A 21 5.31 34.66 5.63
CA ASP A 21 6.27 35.66 6.11
C ASP A 21 5.82 36.29 7.46
N ASN A 22 4.55 36.10 7.81
CA ASN A 22 3.97 36.53 9.09
C ASN A 22 3.63 35.34 9.99
N ALA A 23 4.17 35.35 11.20
CA ALA A 23 3.92 34.29 12.18
C ALA A 23 2.47 34.25 12.70
N ASP A 24 1.71 35.36 12.65
CA ASP A 24 0.30 35.40 13.05
C ASP A 24 -0.58 34.49 12.18
N PHE A 25 -0.28 34.43 10.88
CA PHE A 25 -1.00 33.57 9.96
C PHE A 25 -0.90 32.10 10.38
N ALA A 26 0.33 31.62 10.64
CA ALA A 26 0.55 30.24 11.06
C ALA A 26 -0.06 29.95 12.44
N ARG A 27 0.10 30.87 13.40
CA ARG A 27 -0.52 30.75 14.74
C ARG A 27 -2.03 30.59 14.67
N THR A 28 -2.69 31.39 13.83
CA THR A 28 -4.15 31.39 13.70
C THR A 28 -4.66 30.05 13.15
N ILE A 29 -3.99 29.51 12.12
CA ILE A 29 -4.33 28.21 11.55
C ILE A 29 -4.13 27.10 12.60
N THR A 30 -2.97 27.07 13.25
CA THR A 30 -2.67 26.04 14.26
C THR A 30 -3.65 26.10 15.43
N ALA A 31 -3.99 27.30 15.92
CA ALA A 31 -4.96 27.49 17.00
C ALA A 31 -6.36 26.99 16.59
N ARG A 32 -6.81 27.30 15.37
CA ARG A 32 -8.10 26.80 14.88
C ARG A 32 -8.10 25.27 14.74
N TRP A 33 -6.99 24.67 14.33
CA TRP A 33 -6.89 23.23 14.17
C TRP A 33 -6.89 22.46 15.51
N GLN A 34 -6.54 23.11 16.62
CA GLN A 34 -6.61 22.48 17.95
C GLN A 34 -8.04 22.09 18.37
N ALA A 35 -9.06 22.69 17.75
CA ALA A 35 -10.46 22.30 17.96
C ALA A 35 -10.85 21.01 17.20
N GLU A 36 -10.01 20.56 16.26
CA GLU A 36 -10.26 19.33 15.51
C GLU A 36 -9.82 18.09 16.28
N ARG A 37 -10.50 16.96 16.01
CA ARG A 37 -10.17 15.67 16.65
C ARG A 37 -8.80 15.13 16.24
N VAL A 38 -8.32 15.49 15.05
CA VAL A 38 -7.08 14.99 14.48
C VAL A 38 -6.15 16.18 14.22
N LEU A 39 -5.07 16.25 14.99
CA LEU A 39 -4.07 17.29 14.89
C LEU A 39 -2.86 16.78 14.09
N PRO A 40 -2.54 17.38 12.94
CA PRO A 40 -1.32 17.07 12.22
C PRO A 40 -0.09 17.65 12.93
N GLY A 41 1.09 17.15 12.57
CA GLY A 41 2.34 17.85 12.87
C GLY A 41 2.44 19.12 12.03
N PHE A 42 3.01 20.20 12.58
CA PHE A 42 3.19 21.45 11.85
C PHE A 42 4.67 21.79 11.69
N THR A 43 5.05 22.16 10.47
CA THR A 43 6.36 22.73 10.14
C THR A 43 6.14 24.13 9.60
N LEU A 44 6.79 25.14 10.17
CA LEU A 44 6.66 26.54 9.73
C LEU A 44 7.90 26.96 8.96
N MET A 45 7.71 27.70 7.88
CA MET A 45 8.79 28.17 6.99
C MET A 45 8.44 29.56 6.44
N SER A 46 9.42 30.46 6.29
CA SER A 46 9.22 31.73 5.55
C SER A 46 9.32 31.48 4.04
N GLY A 47 8.70 32.34 3.23
CA GLY A 47 8.78 32.26 1.77
C GLY A 47 10.22 32.20 1.24
N ASP A 48 11.15 32.95 1.86
CA ASP A 48 12.56 32.99 1.45
C ASP A 48 13.30 31.67 1.63
N LEU A 49 12.81 30.79 2.51
CA LEU A 49 13.41 29.49 2.82
C LEU A 49 12.82 28.34 1.99
N CYS A 50 11.78 28.59 1.20
CA CYS A 50 11.13 27.59 0.36
C CYS A 50 12.07 26.85 -0.61
N PRO A 51 13.12 27.45 -1.19
CA PRO A 51 14.06 26.71 -2.05
C PRO A 51 14.74 25.52 -1.35
N GLY A 52 14.83 25.52 -0.02
CA GLY A 52 15.38 24.42 0.77
C GLY A 52 14.37 23.34 1.19
N VAL A 53 13.15 23.35 0.64
CA VAL A 53 12.09 22.46 1.10
C VAL A 53 12.38 20.99 0.76
N ASN A 54 12.30 20.12 1.77
CA ASN A 54 12.37 18.68 1.57
C ASN A 54 10.96 18.12 1.33
N ALA A 55 10.69 17.66 0.10
CA ALA A 55 9.39 17.08 -0.26
C ALA A 55 8.98 15.90 0.62
N SER A 56 9.91 15.14 1.21
CA SER A 56 9.59 14.01 2.09
C SER A 56 9.17 14.41 3.51
N ALA A 57 9.41 15.66 3.93
CA ALA A 57 9.23 16.11 5.31
C ALA A 57 7.79 16.58 5.67
N PHE A 58 6.90 16.69 4.69
CA PHE A 58 5.52 17.17 4.89
C PHE A 58 4.55 16.45 3.96
N ASP A 59 3.27 16.34 4.28
CA ASP A 59 2.23 15.69 3.46
C ASP A 59 1.38 16.66 2.66
N MET A 60 1.32 17.93 3.10
CA MET A 60 0.59 19.02 2.49
C MET A 60 1.28 20.35 2.81
N ALA A 61 1.15 21.33 1.90
CA ALA A 61 1.58 22.70 2.15
C ALA A 61 0.39 23.67 2.19
N ILE A 62 0.45 24.65 3.09
CA ILE A 62 -0.45 25.80 3.16
C ILE A 62 0.41 27.05 2.98
N VAL A 63 0.08 27.87 1.99
CA VAL A 63 0.78 29.11 1.69
C VAL A 63 -0.16 30.28 1.95
N GLY A 64 0.31 31.28 2.66
CA GLY A 64 -0.43 32.53 2.85
C GLY A 64 0.44 33.58 3.50
N ASP A 65 0.06 34.85 3.33
CA ASP A 65 0.85 35.98 3.85
C ASP A 65 2.34 35.93 3.42
N VAL A 66 2.58 35.63 2.13
CA VAL A 66 3.91 35.66 1.51
C VAL A 66 3.99 36.88 0.60
N ARG A 67 5.15 37.55 0.56
CA ARG A 67 5.36 38.72 -0.31
C ARG A 67 5.15 38.37 -1.79
N PRO A 68 4.49 39.25 -2.59
CA PRO A 68 4.19 38.97 -4.01
C PRO A 68 5.39 38.60 -4.88
N GLY A 69 6.58 39.15 -4.58
CA GLY A 69 7.79 38.84 -5.34
C GLY A 69 8.34 37.42 -5.15
N VAL A 70 7.99 36.75 -4.04
CA VAL A 70 8.47 35.41 -3.69
C VAL A 70 7.41 34.34 -3.94
N LEU A 71 6.12 34.72 -3.90
CA LEU A 71 4.98 33.82 -4.03
C LEU A 71 5.02 32.92 -5.29
N PRO A 72 5.29 33.42 -6.53
CA PRO A 72 5.34 32.56 -7.70
C PRO A 72 6.40 31.46 -7.59
N SER A 73 7.58 31.80 -7.07
CA SER A 73 8.67 30.84 -6.88
C SER A 73 8.29 29.75 -5.87
N VAL A 74 7.68 30.14 -4.75
CA VAL A 74 7.18 29.21 -3.72
C VAL A 74 6.17 28.23 -4.31
N LEU A 75 5.16 28.73 -5.02
CA LEU A 75 4.13 27.88 -5.61
C LEU A 75 4.70 26.95 -6.68
N THR A 76 5.58 27.43 -7.55
CA THR A 76 6.26 26.59 -8.54
C THR A 76 7.04 25.46 -7.87
N ILE A 77 7.82 25.75 -6.81
CA ILE A 77 8.56 24.73 -6.07
C ILE A 77 7.59 23.69 -5.49
N LEU A 78 6.52 24.14 -4.83
CA LEU A 78 5.57 23.23 -4.19
C LEU A 78 4.80 22.35 -5.18
N GLU A 79 4.44 22.85 -6.37
CA GLU A 79 3.76 22.04 -7.38
C GLU A 79 4.61 20.85 -7.85
N THR A 80 5.94 21.00 -7.91
CA THR A 80 6.86 19.89 -8.27
C THR A 80 6.84 18.74 -7.26
N THR A 81 6.41 19.00 -6.01
CA THR A 81 6.39 17.98 -4.96
C THR A 81 5.25 16.96 -5.12
N ASN A 82 4.28 17.23 -6.02
CA ASN A 82 3.07 16.44 -6.20
C ASN A 82 2.25 16.24 -4.91
N LYS A 83 2.39 17.15 -3.94
CA LYS A 83 1.57 17.20 -2.72
C LYS A 83 0.47 18.25 -2.84
N PRO A 84 -0.64 18.12 -2.10
CA PRO A 84 -1.66 19.16 -2.05
C PRO A 84 -1.06 20.47 -1.56
N VAL A 85 -1.36 21.54 -2.28
CA VAL A 85 -0.98 22.90 -1.92
C VAL A 85 -2.27 23.70 -1.79
N LEU A 86 -2.51 24.28 -0.62
CA LEU A 86 -3.55 25.28 -0.41
C LEU A 86 -2.91 26.65 -0.38
N PHE A 87 -3.43 27.59 -1.16
CA PHE A 87 -3.05 28.99 -1.11
C PHE A 87 -4.20 29.83 -0.56
N VAL A 88 -3.92 30.62 0.48
CA VAL A 88 -4.85 31.58 1.06
C VAL A 88 -4.57 32.95 0.46
N ALA A 89 -5.41 33.35 -0.48
CA ALA A 89 -5.30 34.63 -1.15
C ALA A 89 -5.85 35.76 -0.28
N ARG A 90 -5.11 36.87 -0.23
CA ARG A 90 -5.51 38.09 0.49
C ARG A 90 -6.56 38.90 -0.25
N ASP A 91 -6.56 38.81 -1.58
CA ASP A 91 -7.41 39.58 -2.46
C ASP A 91 -7.79 38.76 -3.71
N ALA A 92 -8.88 39.17 -4.36
CA ALA A 92 -9.44 38.46 -5.51
C ALA A 92 -8.51 38.50 -6.74
N HIS A 93 -7.67 39.52 -6.88
CA HIS A 93 -6.77 39.64 -8.02
C HIS A 93 -5.64 38.61 -7.93
N THR A 94 -4.95 38.55 -6.79
CA THR A 94 -3.93 37.53 -6.51
C THR A 94 -4.53 36.12 -6.62
N ALA A 95 -5.76 35.92 -6.14
CA ALA A 95 -6.45 34.64 -6.26
C ALA A 95 -6.65 34.22 -7.74
N ALA A 96 -7.09 35.15 -8.58
CA ALA A 96 -7.31 34.90 -10.01
C ALA A 96 -5.99 34.56 -10.72
N THR A 97 -4.94 35.35 -10.48
CA THR A 97 -3.60 35.12 -11.08
C THR A 97 -3.04 33.74 -10.70
N VAL A 98 -3.17 33.34 -9.43
CA VAL A 98 -2.70 32.01 -9.00
C VAL A 98 -3.52 30.89 -9.64
N ARG A 99 -4.85 31.04 -9.75
CA ARG A 99 -5.70 30.03 -10.43
C ARG A 99 -5.37 29.86 -11.91
N GLU A 100 -4.99 30.95 -12.58
CA GLU A 100 -4.59 30.93 -14.00
C GLU A 100 -3.20 30.32 -14.20
N THR A 101 -2.27 30.57 -13.27
CA THR A 101 -0.86 30.18 -13.42
C THR A 101 -0.54 28.80 -12.82
N HIS A 102 -1.29 28.38 -11.78
CA HIS A 102 -1.01 27.19 -10.98
C HIS A 102 -2.23 26.28 -10.88
N THR A 103 -2.24 25.21 -11.66
CA THR A 103 -3.39 24.31 -11.80
C THR A 103 -3.53 23.30 -10.66
N ARG A 104 -2.46 23.06 -9.88
CA ARG A 104 -2.45 22.08 -8.78
C ARG A 104 -2.62 22.72 -7.41
N THR A 105 -2.66 24.04 -7.35
CA THR A 105 -2.82 24.81 -6.13
C THR A 105 -4.30 25.12 -5.90
N LEU A 106 -4.83 24.70 -4.75
CA LEU A 106 -6.19 25.03 -4.34
C LEU A 106 -6.22 26.44 -3.72
N VAL A 107 -6.95 27.36 -4.35
CA VAL A 107 -6.97 28.77 -3.92
C VAL A 107 -8.23 29.08 -3.11
N LEU A 108 -8.04 29.44 -1.85
CA LEU A 108 -9.05 29.95 -0.94
C LEU A 108 -8.95 31.48 -0.86
N CYS A 109 -10.00 32.18 -1.28
CA CYS A 109 -10.13 33.62 -1.03
C CYS A 109 -10.65 33.84 0.39
N GLN A 110 -10.24 34.92 1.07
CA GLN A 110 -10.69 35.20 2.43
C GLN A 110 -12.09 35.88 2.47
N PRO A 111 -13.17 35.19 2.88
CA PRO A 111 -14.23 35.78 3.69
C PRO A 111 -13.89 35.68 5.18
N GLU A 112 -14.64 36.34 6.06
CA GLU A 112 -14.49 36.27 7.53
C GLU A 112 -14.55 34.82 8.08
N GLU A 113 -15.09 33.85 7.31
CA GLU A 113 -15.18 32.41 7.62
C GLU A 113 -14.08 31.53 6.98
N ALA A 114 -13.03 32.14 6.40
CA ALA A 114 -12.03 31.42 5.60
C ALA A 114 -11.24 30.35 6.35
N LEU A 115 -11.08 30.49 7.67
CA LEU A 115 -10.29 29.56 8.49
C LEU A 115 -10.98 28.20 8.67
N ASP A 116 -12.30 28.18 8.84
CA ASP A 116 -13.08 26.95 8.95
C ASP A 116 -13.01 26.16 7.63
N ALA A 117 -13.20 26.85 6.51
CA ALA A 117 -13.08 26.26 5.18
C ALA A 117 -11.66 25.73 4.93
N LEU A 118 -10.63 26.48 5.34
CA LEU A 118 -9.24 26.06 5.21
C LEU A 118 -8.96 24.77 5.98
N VAL A 119 -9.32 24.72 7.26
CA VAL A 119 -9.09 23.53 8.09
C VAL A 119 -9.87 22.34 7.57
N LEU A 120 -11.11 22.53 7.11
CA LEU A 120 -11.92 21.48 6.51
C LEU A 120 -11.26 20.92 5.23
N VAL A 121 -10.93 21.79 4.26
CA VAL A 121 -10.34 21.36 2.98
C VAL A 121 -8.99 20.70 3.20
N ALA A 122 -8.16 21.26 4.09
CA ALA A 122 -6.86 20.71 4.40
C ALA A 122 -6.97 19.35 5.12
N THR A 123 -7.93 19.18 6.04
CA THR A 123 -8.21 17.88 6.67
C THR A 123 -8.65 16.84 5.64
N GLU A 124 -9.56 17.20 4.73
CA GLU A 124 -10.04 16.28 3.68
C GLU A 124 -8.95 15.91 2.68
N ALA A 125 -8.09 16.86 2.28
CA ALA A 125 -6.99 16.54 1.39
C ALA A 125 -5.91 15.66 2.07
N LEU A 126 -5.71 15.77 3.40
CA LEU A 126 -4.88 14.81 4.15
C LEU A 126 -5.53 13.41 4.20
N ARG A 127 -6.83 13.32 4.49
CA ARG A 127 -7.58 12.05 4.48
C ARG A 127 -7.56 11.39 3.11
N GLY A 128 -7.74 12.16 2.04
CA GLY A 128 -7.69 11.68 0.66
C GLY A 128 -6.32 11.11 0.31
N ARG A 129 -5.22 11.75 0.75
CA ARG A 129 -3.87 11.21 0.58
C ARG A 129 -3.66 9.90 1.32
N GLU A 130 -4.08 9.84 2.57
CA GLU A 130 -3.93 8.63 3.38
C GLU A 130 -4.72 7.47 2.78
N ALA A 131 -5.97 7.72 2.35
CA ALA A 131 -6.80 6.75 1.65
C ALA A 131 -6.14 6.25 0.36
N LEU A 132 -5.59 7.15 -0.46
CA LEU A 132 -4.85 6.79 -1.68
C LEU A 132 -3.59 5.97 -1.37
N ALA A 133 -2.85 6.32 -0.32
CA ALA A 133 -1.69 5.56 0.12
C ALA A 133 -2.07 4.15 0.59
N ARG A 134 -3.17 4.02 1.35
CA ARG A 134 -3.73 2.73 1.77
C ARG A 134 -4.18 1.90 0.57
N ALA A 135 -4.86 2.50 -0.39
CA ALA A 135 -5.28 1.83 -1.63
C ALA A 135 -4.09 1.28 -2.42
N ARG A 136 -3.05 2.08 -2.65
CA ARG A 136 -1.83 1.64 -3.35
C ARG A 136 -1.13 0.47 -2.65
N ARG A 137 -1.04 0.49 -1.32
CA ARG A 137 -0.47 -0.63 -0.55
C ARG A 137 -1.32 -1.90 -0.68
N ALA A 138 -2.64 -1.74 -0.69
CA ALA A 138 -3.56 -2.85 -0.88
C ALA A 138 -3.42 -3.44 -2.29
N GLU A 139 -3.34 -2.61 -3.33
CA GLU A 139 -3.11 -3.03 -4.72
C GLU A 139 -1.80 -3.80 -4.88
N GLN A 140 -0.70 -3.31 -4.30
CA GLN A 140 0.61 -4.00 -4.33
C GLN A 140 0.53 -5.38 -3.65
N THR A 141 -0.15 -5.45 -2.51
CA THR A 141 -0.35 -6.70 -1.77
C THR A 141 -1.23 -7.67 -2.58
N ALA A 142 -2.30 -7.17 -3.19
CA ALA A 142 -3.20 -7.95 -4.03
C ALA A 142 -2.48 -8.52 -5.26
N ALA A 143 -1.66 -7.71 -5.94
CA ALA A 143 -0.86 -8.15 -7.08
C ALA A 143 0.13 -9.26 -6.69
N SER A 144 0.76 -9.16 -5.51
CA SER A 144 1.63 -10.22 -5.00
C SER A 144 0.86 -11.51 -4.71
N ASN A 145 -0.30 -11.40 -4.08
CA ASN A 145 -1.17 -12.54 -3.77
C ASN A 145 -1.72 -13.21 -5.05
N GLU A 146 -2.07 -12.43 -6.07
CA GLU A 146 -2.52 -12.93 -7.37
C GLU A 146 -1.44 -13.75 -8.08
N GLY A 147 -0.18 -13.30 -8.00
CA GLY A 147 0.97 -14.08 -8.48
C GLY A 147 1.09 -15.43 -7.80
N GLN A 148 0.98 -15.47 -6.46
CA GLN A 148 1.03 -16.73 -5.70
C GLN A 148 -0.16 -17.64 -6.00
N ALA A 149 -1.36 -17.08 -6.14
CA ALA A 149 -2.55 -17.84 -6.51
C ALA A 149 -2.43 -18.44 -7.92
N THR A 150 -1.82 -17.72 -8.87
CA THR A 150 -1.56 -18.21 -10.22
C THR A 150 -0.59 -19.40 -10.21
N LEU A 151 0.50 -19.33 -9.44
CA LEU A 151 1.43 -20.45 -9.27
C LEU A 151 0.73 -21.66 -8.62
N GLY A 152 -0.06 -21.44 -7.57
CA GLY A 152 -0.85 -22.49 -6.93
C GLY A 152 -1.80 -23.18 -7.90
N ARG A 153 -2.52 -22.41 -8.72
CA ARG A 153 -3.42 -22.94 -9.76
C ARG A 153 -2.67 -23.81 -10.77
N TYR A 154 -1.52 -23.35 -11.25
CA TYR A 154 -0.69 -24.13 -12.16
C TYR A 154 -0.18 -25.44 -11.53
N MET A 155 0.22 -25.42 -10.25
CA MET A 155 0.63 -26.64 -9.55
C MET A 155 -0.51 -27.66 -9.43
N LEU A 156 -1.74 -27.19 -9.18
CA LEU A 156 -2.93 -28.05 -9.12
C LEU A 156 -3.26 -28.65 -10.49
N GLU A 157 -3.12 -27.86 -11.55
CA GLU A 157 -3.29 -28.32 -12.93
C GLU A 157 -2.25 -29.39 -13.32
N MET A 158 -0.99 -29.18 -12.94
CA MET A 158 0.12 -30.10 -13.23
C MET A 158 0.13 -31.37 -12.37
N ARG A 159 -0.72 -31.47 -11.34
CA ARG A 159 -0.73 -32.59 -10.38
C ARG A 159 -0.82 -33.95 -11.06
N HIS A 160 -1.74 -34.12 -12.02
CA HIS A 160 -1.93 -35.41 -12.70
C HIS A 160 -0.68 -35.80 -13.48
N THR A 161 -0.17 -34.88 -14.31
CA THR A 161 1.04 -35.10 -15.12
C THR A 161 2.26 -35.43 -14.26
N LEU A 162 2.44 -34.73 -13.14
CA LEU A 162 3.53 -35.01 -12.21
C LEU A 162 3.37 -36.38 -11.54
N ASN A 163 2.16 -36.74 -11.11
CA ASN A 163 1.89 -38.06 -10.54
C ASN A 163 2.16 -39.19 -11.53
N ASP A 164 1.75 -39.04 -12.79
CA ASP A 164 2.00 -40.05 -13.83
C ASP A 164 3.50 -40.23 -14.07
N ALA A 165 4.24 -39.13 -14.20
CA ALA A 165 5.69 -39.15 -14.40
C ALA A 165 6.41 -39.82 -13.21
N LEU A 166 6.04 -39.47 -11.97
CA LEU A 166 6.61 -40.07 -10.77
C LEU A 166 6.27 -41.56 -10.65
N THR A 167 5.04 -41.95 -10.95
CA THR A 167 4.61 -43.36 -10.92
C THR A 167 5.39 -44.19 -11.93
N SER A 168 5.59 -43.66 -13.14
CA SER A 168 6.40 -44.30 -14.17
C SER A 168 7.88 -44.40 -13.76
N MET A 169 8.48 -43.35 -13.19
CA MET A 169 9.86 -43.40 -12.70
C MET A 169 10.05 -44.41 -11.57
N LEU A 170 9.11 -44.47 -10.61
CA LEU A 170 9.13 -45.45 -9.53
C LEU A 170 9.03 -46.87 -10.06
N GLY A 171 8.02 -47.13 -10.90
CA GLY A 171 7.78 -48.47 -11.46
C GLY A 171 8.98 -48.97 -12.27
N ASN A 172 9.54 -48.13 -13.14
CA ASN A 172 10.73 -48.50 -13.91
C ASN A 172 11.96 -48.73 -13.02
N SER A 173 12.16 -47.91 -11.99
CA SER A 173 13.28 -48.08 -11.05
C SER A 173 13.13 -49.38 -10.26
N GLU A 174 11.93 -49.72 -9.81
CA GLU A 174 11.65 -50.96 -9.08
C GLU A 174 11.85 -52.20 -9.95
N LEU A 175 11.39 -52.17 -11.20
CA LEU A 175 11.61 -53.25 -12.17
C LEU A 175 13.11 -53.50 -12.40
N LEU A 176 13.88 -52.44 -12.67
CA LEU A 176 15.33 -52.55 -12.90
C LEU A 176 16.10 -53.02 -11.66
N LEU A 177 15.66 -52.62 -10.46
CA LEU A 177 16.27 -53.07 -9.20
C LEU A 177 15.93 -54.53 -8.87
N ALA A 178 14.78 -55.03 -9.33
CA ALA A 178 14.34 -56.40 -9.10
C ALA A 178 15.12 -57.43 -9.93
N GLU A 179 15.70 -57.04 -11.08
CA GLU A 179 16.50 -57.94 -11.92
C GLU A 179 17.89 -58.23 -11.32
N PRO A 180 18.18 -59.49 -10.92
CA PRO A 180 19.47 -59.84 -10.34
C PRO A 180 20.59 -59.85 -11.38
N GLY A 181 21.71 -59.19 -11.09
CA GLY A 181 22.93 -59.24 -11.92
C GLY A 181 22.92 -58.37 -13.19
N ALA A 182 21.82 -57.68 -13.50
CA ALA A 182 21.72 -56.81 -14.67
C ALA A 182 22.49 -55.47 -14.53
N LEU A 183 22.75 -55.04 -13.29
CA LEU A 183 23.30 -53.73 -12.98
C LEU A 183 24.59 -53.82 -12.14
N SER A 184 25.52 -52.90 -12.41
CA SER A 184 26.68 -52.69 -11.52
C SER A 184 26.23 -52.19 -10.15
N ALA A 185 27.04 -52.42 -9.11
CA ALA A 185 26.76 -51.93 -7.76
C ALA A 185 26.55 -50.40 -7.72
N LYS A 186 27.33 -49.65 -8.50
CA LYS A 186 27.20 -48.19 -8.63
C LYS A 186 25.89 -47.77 -9.31
N SER A 187 25.50 -48.45 -10.38
CA SER A 187 24.25 -48.17 -11.09
C SER A 187 23.02 -48.49 -10.22
N ARG A 188 23.13 -49.54 -9.40
CA ARG A 188 22.10 -49.92 -8.42
C ARG A 188 21.89 -48.84 -7.36
N ASP A 189 22.98 -48.33 -6.78
CA ASP A 189 22.96 -47.25 -5.78
C ASP A 189 22.35 -45.94 -6.33
N GLN A 190 22.67 -45.62 -7.60
CA GLN A 190 22.05 -44.47 -8.29
C GLN A 190 20.54 -44.65 -8.52
N LEU A 191 20.10 -45.85 -8.93
CA LEU A 191 18.68 -46.16 -9.10
C LEU A 191 17.90 -46.12 -7.77
N GLU A 192 18.50 -46.58 -6.68
CA GLU A 192 17.90 -46.43 -5.35
C GLU A 192 17.74 -44.97 -4.94
N THR A 193 18.73 -44.13 -5.25
CA THR A 193 18.65 -42.68 -5.01
C THR A 193 17.52 -42.03 -5.82
N ILE A 194 17.38 -42.37 -7.11
CA ILE A 194 16.30 -41.87 -7.98
C ILE A 194 14.93 -42.29 -7.41
N ARG A 195 14.79 -43.57 -7.03
CA ARG A 195 13.57 -44.09 -6.41
C ARG A 195 13.22 -43.33 -5.13
N HIS A 196 14.18 -43.10 -4.24
CA HIS A 196 13.95 -42.32 -3.01
C HIS A 196 13.53 -40.87 -3.29
N MET A 197 14.12 -40.21 -4.30
CA MET A 197 13.72 -38.85 -4.68
C MET A 197 12.32 -38.83 -5.29
N ALA A 198 11.94 -39.82 -6.10
CA ALA A 198 10.61 -39.94 -6.67
C ALA A 198 9.53 -40.12 -5.57
N ILE A 199 9.79 -40.96 -4.57
CA ILE A 199 8.89 -41.12 -3.40
C ILE A 199 8.74 -39.79 -2.66
N ARG A 200 9.85 -39.11 -2.35
CA ARG A 200 9.83 -37.82 -1.66
C ARG A 200 9.03 -36.76 -2.43
N MET A 201 9.16 -36.72 -3.75
CA MET A 201 8.36 -35.82 -4.60
C MET A 201 6.87 -36.18 -4.57
N HIS A 202 6.54 -37.47 -4.55
CA HIS A 202 5.15 -37.93 -4.44
C HIS A 202 4.50 -37.49 -3.13
N GLU A 203 5.21 -37.62 -2.00
CA GLU A 203 4.75 -37.14 -0.70
C GLU A 203 4.51 -35.62 -0.67
N ILE A 204 5.38 -34.84 -1.31
CA ILE A 204 5.23 -33.38 -1.43
C ILE A 204 3.95 -33.02 -2.20
N LEU A 205 3.67 -33.70 -3.31
CA LEU A 205 2.43 -33.49 -4.09
C LEU A 205 1.17 -33.89 -3.33
N GLN A 206 1.24 -34.96 -2.52
CA GLN A 206 0.14 -35.34 -1.65
C GLN A 206 -0.15 -34.27 -0.59
N ARG A 207 0.89 -33.67 0.01
CA ARG A 207 0.73 -32.55 0.94
C ARG A 207 0.06 -31.34 0.28
N PHE A 208 0.44 -30.99 -0.95
CA PHE A 208 -0.24 -29.93 -1.70
C PHE A 208 -1.71 -30.24 -1.96
N SER A 209 -2.05 -31.49 -2.27
CA SER A 209 -3.45 -31.91 -2.48
C SER A 209 -4.28 -31.89 -1.19
N SER A 210 -3.66 -32.23 -0.05
CA SER A 210 -4.29 -32.08 1.26
C SER A 210 -4.57 -30.60 1.57
N LEU A 211 -3.59 -29.73 1.34
CA LEU A 211 -3.72 -28.29 1.55
C LEU A 211 -4.83 -27.68 0.67
N GLU A 212 -4.93 -28.10 -0.59
CA GLU A 212 -6.03 -27.68 -1.49
C GLU A 212 -7.40 -28.01 -0.89
N THR A 213 -7.55 -29.22 -0.33
CA THR A 213 -8.81 -29.69 0.24
C THR A 213 -9.19 -28.88 1.49
N GLU A 214 -8.20 -28.60 2.34
CA GLU A 214 -8.37 -27.74 3.52
C GLU A 214 -8.78 -26.32 3.13
N LEU A 215 -8.12 -25.71 2.15
CA LEU A 215 -8.44 -24.36 1.66
C LEU A 215 -9.87 -24.28 1.12
N ARG A 216 -10.30 -25.25 0.30
CA ARG A 216 -11.68 -25.33 -0.21
C ARG A 216 -12.71 -25.49 0.92
N TYR A 217 -12.34 -26.16 2.01
CA TYR A 217 -13.22 -26.28 3.16
C TYR A 217 -13.36 -24.96 3.91
N VAL A 218 -12.25 -24.27 4.17
CA VAL A 218 -12.23 -22.94 4.81
C VAL A 218 -13.05 -21.93 4.00
N GLU A 219 -12.90 -21.92 2.68
CA GLU A 219 -13.67 -21.04 1.78
C GLU A 219 -15.18 -21.29 1.90
N LYS A 220 -15.61 -22.56 1.86
CA LYS A 220 -17.03 -22.91 2.04
C LYS A 220 -17.59 -22.53 3.41
N GLN A 221 -16.77 -22.59 4.47
CA GLN A 221 -17.20 -22.15 5.80
C GLN A 221 -17.38 -20.63 5.84
N ALA A 222 -16.43 -19.88 5.30
CA ALA A 222 -16.51 -18.43 5.21
C ALA A 222 -17.75 -17.97 4.42
N GLU A 223 -18.07 -18.62 3.30
CA GLU A 223 -19.30 -18.33 2.53
C GLU A 223 -20.57 -18.59 3.34
N ARG A 224 -20.63 -19.69 4.11
CA ARG A 224 -21.78 -20.03 4.96
C ARG A 224 -21.96 -19.02 6.09
N GLU A 225 -20.88 -18.62 6.74
CA GLU A 225 -20.91 -17.59 7.77
C GLU A 225 -21.35 -16.24 7.23
N ALA A 226 -20.85 -15.83 6.06
CA ALA A 226 -21.24 -14.59 5.41
C ALA A 226 -22.73 -14.57 5.09
N ARG A 227 -23.28 -15.68 4.56
CA ARG A 227 -24.71 -15.83 4.30
C ARG A 227 -25.54 -15.84 5.57
N ALA A 228 -25.08 -16.47 6.64
CA ALA A 228 -25.79 -16.46 7.92
C ALA A 228 -25.88 -15.04 8.51
N ARG A 229 -24.80 -14.26 8.43
CA ARG A 229 -24.78 -12.86 8.87
C ARG A 229 -25.68 -11.95 8.03
N SER A 230 -25.74 -12.18 6.71
CA SER A 230 -26.63 -11.39 5.84
C SER A 230 -28.11 -11.69 6.08
N HIS A 231 -28.48 -12.93 6.41
CA HIS A 231 -29.86 -13.29 6.77
C HIS A 231 -30.25 -12.76 8.16
N GLY A 232 -29.35 -12.82 9.14
CA GLY A 232 -29.61 -12.26 10.47
C GLY A 232 -29.77 -10.73 10.49
N ALA A 233 -29.19 -10.02 9.52
CA ALA A 233 -29.38 -8.57 9.36
C ALA A 233 -30.71 -8.21 8.65
N ALA A 234 -31.30 -9.14 7.89
CA ALA A 234 -32.58 -8.94 7.21
C ALA A 234 -33.80 -9.21 8.12
N ASP A 235 -33.65 -10.07 9.13
CA ASP A 235 -34.70 -10.39 10.12
C ASP A 235 -34.83 -9.36 11.26
N CYS A 236 -34.05 -8.27 11.23
CA CYS A 236 -34.09 -7.16 12.22
C CYS A 236 -34.69 -5.84 11.67
N LEU A 237 -35.37 -5.88 10.52
CA LEU A 237 -36.17 -4.76 9.97
C LEU A 237 -37.65 -5.15 9.91
#